data_AF-A0A9N9R951-F1
#
_entry.id   AF-A0A9N9R951-F1
#
_cell.length_a   1.000
_cell.length_b   1.000
_cell.length_c   1.000
_cell.angle_alpha   90.00
_cell.angle_beta   90.00
_cell.angle_gamma   90.00
#
_symmetry.space_group_name_H-M   'P 1'
#
loop_
_entity.id
_entity.type
_entity.pdbx_description
1 polymer ?
#
loop_
_entity_poly.entity_id
_entity_poly.type
_entity_poly.pdbx_seq_one_letter_code
_entity_poly.pdbx_strand_id
1 'polypeptide(L)'
;MISKVFAICVAIYIIGSIQNGLVQSFEIQLKNLPRMQQGLGWPHTLTVVVGHVVLMKLTKSAINQNSCEVITPSGQTFASSSLPKDRYEVWDTSCSLRIRNVHSADSGRWRLTSTNTTHSFTGWIEVYVEDDIKSYQAPPISLLDGEQHPDLDLTSLDNSYCLVTQPFSQSSLVSGHCRVTLDKATRAVQGNWNVLVGLPGRVTELHIDRHVQVEAERLDVGYAHDSNNNKIHLYCNILHTAKIVTFCRFQKTTNDVGYNVMEGLSDGLHR
;
A
#
# COMPACT_ATOMS: atom_id res chain seq x y z
N MET A 1 -20.06 -13.76 5.98
CA MET A 1 -21.41 -13.15 5.82
C MET A 1 -21.73 -12.37 7.08
N ILE A 2 -21.32 -11.10 7.15
CA ILE A 2 -21.55 -10.22 8.30
C ILE A 2 -22.07 -8.91 7.72
N SER A 3 -23.39 -8.68 7.83
CA SER A 3 -24.02 -7.42 7.47
C SER A 3 -23.99 -6.50 8.70
N LYS A 4 -23.17 -5.44 8.65
CA LYS A 4 -23.19 -4.38 9.66
C LYS A 4 -24.25 -3.36 9.25
N VAL A 5 -25.32 -3.28 10.04
CA VAL A 5 -26.33 -2.23 9.98
C VAL A 5 -25.71 -0.95 10.53
N PHE A 6 -25.51 0.06 9.67
CA PHE A 6 -25.13 1.40 10.10
C PHE A 6 -26.37 2.14 10.62
N ALA A 7 -26.40 2.40 11.92
CA ALA A 7 -27.38 3.28 12.55
C ALA A 7 -26.96 4.75 12.33
N ILE A 8 -27.83 5.54 11.72
CA ILE A 8 -27.66 6.99 11.60
C ILE A 8 -28.29 7.64 12.83
N CYS A 9 -27.47 8.20 13.72
CA CYS A 9 -27.94 9.04 14.83
C CYS A 9 -28.30 10.43 14.30
N VAL A 10 -29.60 10.71 14.17
CA VAL A 10 -30.11 12.08 13.99
C VAL A 10 -30.36 12.66 15.38
N ALA A 11 -29.67 13.76 15.71
CA ALA A 11 -29.93 14.51 16.94
C ALA A 11 -31.26 15.27 16.78
N ILE A 12 -32.31 14.81 17.48
CA ILE A 12 -33.62 15.45 17.50
C ILE A 12 -33.69 16.36 18.73
N TYR A 13 -33.71 17.68 18.53
CA TYR A 13 -34.08 18.63 19.58
C TYR A 13 -35.61 18.67 19.69
N ILE A 14 -36.15 18.01 20.71
CA ILE A 14 -37.60 18.04 21.01
C ILE A 14 -37.83 19.10 22.09
N ILE A 15 -38.38 20.25 21.70
CA ILE A 15 -39.04 21.17 22.65
C ILE A 15 -40.52 20.77 22.63
N GLY A 16 -40.94 19.96 23.60
CA GLY A 16 -42.32 19.48 23.70
C GLY A 16 -43.08 20.12 24.85
N SER A 17 -44.14 20.88 24.54
CA SER A 17 -45.27 21.04 25.44
C SER A 17 -46.35 20.03 25.04
N ILE A 18 -46.67 19.10 25.94
CA ILE A 18 -47.66 18.04 25.72
C ILE A 18 -49.06 18.61 25.97
N GLN A 19 -49.90 18.69 24.94
CA GLN A 19 -51.35 18.73 25.11
C GLN A 19 -52.03 17.73 24.17
N ASN A 20 -52.79 16.82 24.78
CA ASN A 20 -53.88 16.02 24.22
C ASN A 20 -53.61 15.19 22.96
N GLY A 21 -53.05 13.99 23.16
CA GLY A 21 -53.58 12.73 22.60
C GLY A 21 -53.68 12.55 21.08
N LEU A 22 -53.19 13.47 20.27
CA LEU A 22 -53.11 13.34 18.82
C LEU A 22 -51.66 13.06 18.42
N VAL A 23 -51.41 11.86 17.90
CA VAL A 23 -50.15 11.54 17.25
C VAL A 23 -50.03 12.41 16.00
N GLN A 24 -49.31 13.52 16.09
CA GLN A 24 -48.92 14.31 14.93
C GLN A 24 -47.90 13.50 14.12
N SER A 25 -48.34 12.94 13.00
CA SER A 25 -47.44 12.45 11.96
C SER A 25 -46.80 13.66 11.29
N PHE A 26 -45.52 13.88 11.51
CA PHE A 26 -44.74 14.85 10.74
C PHE A 26 -44.35 14.19 9.42
N GLU A 27 -44.87 14.71 8.31
CA GLU A 27 -44.43 14.30 6.98
C GLU A 27 -43.01 14.85 6.76
N ILE A 28 -42.01 13.98 6.87
CA ILE A 28 -40.64 14.34 6.52
C ILE A 28 -40.59 14.49 5.01
N GLN A 29 -40.63 15.74 4.53
CA GLN A 29 -40.35 16.08 3.14
C GLN A 29 -38.87 15.78 2.84
N LEU A 30 -38.56 14.53 2.49
CA LEU A 30 -37.30 14.12 1.92
C LEU A 30 -37.17 14.76 0.53
N LYS A 31 -36.75 16.03 0.47
CA LYS A 31 -36.51 16.75 -0.81
C LYS A 31 -35.55 15.99 -1.73
N ASN A 32 -34.67 15.16 -1.16
CA ASN A 32 -33.66 14.39 -1.88
C ASN A 32 -33.76 12.90 -1.53
N LEU A 33 -34.79 12.21 -2.04
CA LEU A 33 -34.75 10.74 -2.10
C LEU A 33 -33.51 10.31 -2.90
N PRO A 34 -32.78 9.26 -2.47
CA PRO A 34 -31.71 8.66 -3.27
C PRO A 34 -32.33 7.98 -4.50
N ARG A 35 -32.68 8.77 -5.52
CA ARG A 35 -33.19 8.25 -6.78
C ARG A 35 -32.02 7.67 -7.58
N MET A 36 -31.74 6.37 -7.47
CA MET A 36 -31.02 5.67 -8.55
C MET A 36 -32.00 5.54 -9.72
N GLN A 37 -32.04 6.52 -10.61
CA GLN A 37 -32.82 6.37 -11.85
C GLN A 37 -31.94 5.70 -12.89
N GLN A 38 -31.88 4.37 -12.87
CA GLN A 38 -31.46 3.50 -13.99
C GLN A 38 -30.09 3.75 -14.64
N GLY A 39 -29.29 4.70 -14.16
CA GLY A 39 -27.95 5.03 -14.66
C GLY A 39 -26.89 4.39 -13.79
N LEU A 40 -25.87 3.80 -14.41
CA LEU A 40 -24.65 3.37 -13.73
C LEU A 40 -23.54 4.35 -14.10
N GLY A 41 -22.81 4.85 -13.09
CA GLY A 41 -21.60 5.61 -13.34
C GLY A 41 -20.45 4.68 -13.73
N TRP A 42 -19.59 5.16 -14.62
CA TRP A 42 -18.38 4.48 -15.05
C TRP A 42 -17.17 5.41 -14.89
N PRO A 43 -16.10 4.94 -14.25
CA PRO A 43 -16.03 3.71 -13.44
C PRO A 43 -16.96 3.78 -12.22
N HIS A 44 -17.27 2.63 -11.59
CA HIS A 44 -18.11 2.63 -10.38
C HIS A 44 -17.35 3.17 -9.16
N THR A 45 -16.11 2.72 -9.02
CA THR A 45 -15.14 3.16 -8.03
C THR A 45 -13.86 3.58 -8.75
N LEU A 46 -13.22 4.63 -8.29
CA LEU A 46 -11.99 5.14 -8.87
C LEU A 46 -11.07 5.65 -7.77
N THR A 47 -9.86 5.09 -7.70
CA THR A 47 -8.77 5.65 -6.90
C THR A 47 -7.91 6.55 -7.78
N VAL A 48 -7.53 7.72 -7.30
CA VAL A 48 -6.71 8.69 -8.03
C VAL A 48 -5.79 9.42 -7.05
N VAL A 49 -4.60 9.80 -7.49
CA VAL A 49 -3.66 10.59 -6.68
C VAL A 49 -3.91 12.09 -6.87
N VAL A 50 -3.67 12.90 -5.83
CA VAL A 50 -3.70 14.38 -5.93
C VAL A 50 -2.91 14.88 -7.15
N GLY A 51 -3.44 15.90 -7.82
CA GLY A 51 -2.83 16.51 -9.01
C GLY A 51 -3.12 15.77 -10.33
N HIS A 52 -3.62 14.54 -10.27
CA HIS A 52 -3.94 13.77 -11.48
C HIS A 52 -5.32 14.13 -12.04
N VAL A 53 -5.74 13.38 -13.07
CA VAL A 53 -6.98 13.60 -13.81
C VAL A 53 -7.95 12.46 -13.54
N VAL A 54 -9.21 12.81 -13.29
CA VAL A 54 -10.32 11.85 -13.22
C VAL A 54 -11.18 11.96 -14.47
N LEU A 55 -11.57 10.81 -15.02
CA LEU A 55 -12.55 10.71 -16.09
C LEU A 55 -13.72 9.86 -15.59
N MET A 56 -14.91 10.42 -15.64
CA MET A 56 -16.14 9.73 -15.28
C MET A 56 -17.24 10.01 -16.29
N LYS A 57 -18.17 9.08 -16.46
CA LYS A 57 -19.35 9.24 -17.31
C LYS A 57 -20.50 8.34 -16.87
N LEU A 58 -21.69 8.59 -17.39
CA LEU A 58 -22.79 7.64 -17.29
C LEU A 58 -22.68 6.56 -18.38
N THR A 59 -22.76 5.29 -17.97
CA THR A 59 -22.79 4.14 -18.89
C THR A 59 -23.99 4.20 -19.83
N LYS A 60 -25.13 4.72 -19.33
CA LYS A 60 -26.34 4.97 -20.09
C LYS A 60 -26.72 6.42 -19.95
N SER A 61 -26.79 7.12 -21.08
CA SER A 61 -27.24 8.51 -21.18
C SER A 61 -28.53 8.58 -21.99
N ALA A 62 -29.31 9.65 -21.80
CA ALA A 62 -30.50 9.87 -22.61
C ALA A 62 -30.12 10.16 -24.07
N ILE A 63 -30.81 9.53 -25.03
CA ILE A 63 -30.66 9.84 -26.46
C ILE A 63 -31.10 11.30 -26.67
N ASN A 64 -30.35 12.09 -27.44
CA ASN A 64 -30.58 13.53 -27.61
C ASN A 64 -30.70 14.27 -26.27
N GLN A 65 -29.71 14.05 -25.41
CA GLN A 65 -29.63 14.68 -24.10
C GLN A 65 -29.73 16.21 -24.20
N ASN A 66 -30.65 16.79 -23.42
CA ASN A 66 -30.80 18.24 -23.32
C ASN A 66 -29.91 18.83 -22.24
N SER A 67 -29.73 18.11 -21.12
CA SER A 67 -28.91 18.55 -20.01
C SER A 67 -28.12 17.41 -19.36
N CYS A 68 -26.94 17.76 -18.86
CA CYS A 68 -26.14 16.94 -17.95
C CYS A 68 -25.85 17.76 -16.70
N GLU A 69 -26.24 17.23 -15.57
CA GLU A 69 -26.06 17.82 -14.25
C GLU A 69 -25.04 16.97 -13.47
N VAL A 70 -24.11 17.64 -12.82
CA VAL A 70 -23.07 17.05 -11.99
C VAL A 70 -23.25 17.55 -10.57
N ILE A 71 -23.26 16.62 -9.61
CA ILE A 71 -23.26 16.94 -8.18
C ILE A 71 -21.95 16.43 -7.57
N THR A 72 -21.22 17.33 -6.92
CA THR A 72 -19.96 17.04 -6.22
C THR A 72 -20.21 16.29 -4.91
N PRO A 73 -19.17 15.71 -4.28
CA PRO A 73 -19.26 15.13 -2.94
C PRO A 73 -19.68 16.13 -1.87
N SER A 74 -19.36 17.40 -2.05
CA SER A 74 -19.78 18.50 -1.17
C SER A 74 -21.23 18.96 -1.41
N GLY A 75 -21.94 18.37 -2.37
CA GLY A 75 -23.33 18.71 -2.70
C GLY A 75 -23.48 19.94 -3.60
N GLN A 76 -22.40 20.44 -4.19
CA GLN A 76 -22.46 21.52 -5.18
C GLN A 76 -22.95 20.95 -6.51
N THR A 77 -23.88 21.66 -7.14
CA THR A 77 -24.49 21.25 -8.41
C THR A 77 -24.01 22.15 -9.54
N PHE A 78 -23.60 21.55 -10.63
CA PHE A 78 -23.22 22.24 -11.86
C PHE A 78 -23.97 21.68 -13.06
N ALA A 79 -24.46 22.57 -13.92
CA ALA A 79 -24.85 22.17 -15.26
C ALA A 79 -23.59 22.08 -16.14
N SER A 80 -23.56 21.11 -17.05
CA SER A 80 -22.49 20.91 -18.03
C SER A 80 -22.15 22.19 -18.82
N SER A 81 -23.12 23.07 -19.06
CA SER A 81 -22.93 24.36 -19.74
C SER A 81 -22.28 25.47 -18.89
N SER A 82 -22.30 25.33 -17.55
CA SER A 82 -21.84 26.35 -16.60
C SER A 82 -20.72 25.84 -15.69
N LEU A 83 -19.95 24.85 -16.14
CA LEU A 83 -18.83 24.31 -15.38
C LEU A 83 -17.68 25.34 -15.29
N PRO A 84 -17.03 25.48 -14.12
CA PRO A 84 -15.77 26.20 -14.00
C PRO A 84 -14.71 25.55 -14.91
N LYS A 85 -14.36 26.24 -16.00
CA LYS A 85 -13.50 25.72 -17.09
C LYS A 85 -12.02 25.55 -16.71
N ASP A 86 -11.63 26.06 -15.55
CA ASP A 86 -10.28 25.97 -15.01
C ASP A 86 -9.93 24.53 -14.59
N ARG A 87 -10.90 23.80 -14.04
CA ARG A 87 -10.71 22.42 -13.56
C ARG A 87 -11.61 21.38 -14.20
N TYR A 88 -12.81 21.76 -14.63
CA TYR A 88 -13.83 20.83 -15.09
C TYR A 88 -14.05 20.94 -16.60
N GLU A 89 -14.13 19.78 -17.26
CA GLU A 89 -14.32 19.71 -18.70
C GLU A 89 -15.27 18.56 -19.05
N VAL A 90 -16.16 18.77 -20.01
CA VAL A 90 -16.95 17.69 -20.60
C VAL A 90 -16.08 17.07 -21.70
N TRP A 91 -15.87 15.74 -21.64
CA TRP A 91 -14.88 15.07 -22.50
C TRP A 91 -15.49 14.10 -23.51
N ASP A 92 -16.78 13.81 -23.39
CA ASP A 92 -17.53 12.95 -24.30
C ASP A 92 -18.90 13.59 -24.63
N THR A 93 -19.53 13.12 -25.71
CA THR A 93 -20.88 13.49 -26.16
C THR A 93 -21.98 13.08 -25.17
N SER A 94 -21.69 12.07 -24.34
CA SER A 94 -22.53 11.60 -23.24
C SER A 94 -22.34 12.44 -21.96
N CYS A 95 -23.21 12.28 -20.96
CA CYS A 95 -23.04 12.96 -19.67
C CYS A 95 -21.76 12.46 -18.99
N SER A 96 -20.72 13.27 -19.11
CA SER A 96 -19.33 12.93 -18.80
C SER A 96 -18.61 14.13 -18.19
N LEU A 97 -17.66 13.85 -17.31
CA LEU A 97 -16.89 14.85 -16.60
C LEU A 97 -15.43 14.43 -16.51
N ARG A 98 -14.56 15.37 -16.86
CA ARG A 98 -13.12 15.32 -16.66
C ARG A 98 -12.78 16.34 -15.58
N ILE A 99 -12.12 15.88 -14.52
CA ILE A 99 -11.62 16.73 -13.45
C ILE A 99 -10.10 16.79 -13.59
N ARG A 100 -9.56 17.99 -13.79
CA ARG A 100 -8.12 18.25 -13.83
C ARG A 100 -7.64 18.68 -12.45
N ASN A 101 -6.40 18.33 -12.13
CA ASN A 101 -5.74 18.69 -10.88
C ASN A 101 -6.64 18.35 -9.67
N VAL A 102 -6.86 17.05 -9.47
CA VAL A 102 -7.73 16.54 -8.38
C VAL A 102 -7.13 16.88 -7.02
N HIS A 103 -7.97 17.26 -6.07
CA HIS A 103 -7.61 17.58 -4.69
C HIS A 103 -8.27 16.60 -3.73
N SER A 104 -7.75 16.48 -2.50
CA SER A 104 -8.29 15.57 -1.49
C SER A 104 -9.77 15.84 -1.15
N ALA A 105 -10.22 17.09 -1.31
CA ALA A 105 -11.62 17.49 -1.12
C ALA A 105 -12.59 16.96 -2.21
N ASP A 106 -12.07 16.47 -3.34
CA ASP A 106 -12.88 15.85 -4.39
C ASP A 106 -13.17 14.37 -4.11
N SER A 107 -12.62 13.82 -3.02
CA SER A 107 -12.90 12.47 -2.55
C SER A 107 -14.35 12.35 -2.09
N GLY A 108 -15.02 11.27 -2.50
CA GLY A 108 -16.38 10.94 -2.14
C GLY A 108 -17.27 10.62 -3.33
N ARG A 109 -18.59 10.72 -3.12
CA ARG A 109 -19.58 10.29 -4.10
C ARG A 109 -19.93 11.42 -5.06
N TRP A 110 -19.60 11.23 -6.33
CA TRP A 110 -20.01 12.07 -7.45
C TRP A 110 -21.30 11.54 -8.06
N ARG A 111 -22.19 12.43 -8.50
CA ARG A 111 -23.45 12.05 -9.13
C ARG A 111 -23.60 12.77 -10.46
N LEU A 112 -23.90 12.00 -11.51
CA LEU A 112 -24.15 12.52 -12.85
C LEU A 112 -25.60 12.20 -13.21
N THR A 113 -26.30 13.19 -13.75
CA THR A 113 -27.68 13.05 -14.21
C THR A 113 -27.79 13.52 -15.66
N SER A 114 -28.14 12.61 -16.56
CA SER A 114 -28.45 12.89 -17.95
C SER A 114 -29.97 13.01 -18.11
N THR A 115 -30.45 14.13 -18.62
CA THR A 115 -31.89 14.36 -18.80
C THR A 115 -32.21 14.76 -20.24
N ASN A 116 -33.23 14.12 -20.80
CA ASN A 116 -33.95 14.56 -21.99
C ASN A 116 -35.40 14.92 -21.58
N THR A 117 -36.22 15.40 -22.50
CA THR A 117 -37.64 15.73 -22.34
C THR A 117 -38.48 14.63 -21.71
N THR A 118 -38.11 13.36 -21.91
CA THR A 118 -38.92 12.20 -21.51
C THR A 118 -38.28 11.31 -20.45
N HIS A 119 -36.95 11.27 -20.37
CA HIS A 119 -36.23 10.34 -19.52
C HIS A 119 -35.08 11.03 -18.80
N SER A 120 -34.85 10.62 -17.55
CA SER A 120 -33.70 11.03 -16.75
C SER A 120 -32.97 9.79 -16.24
N PHE A 121 -31.65 9.76 -16.46
CA PHE A 121 -30.76 8.71 -15.98
C PHE A 121 -29.79 9.32 -14.98
N THR A 122 -29.76 8.79 -13.77
CA THR A 122 -28.80 9.18 -12.75
C THR A 122 -27.93 8.01 -12.34
N GLY A 123 -26.62 8.21 -12.36
CA GLY A 123 -25.63 7.31 -11.80
C GLY A 123 -24.70 8.01 -10.81
N TRP A 124 -24.01 7.21 -10.00
CA TRP A 124 -22.98 7.68 -9.09
C TRP A 124 -21.63 7.05 -9.40
N ILE A 125 -20.57 7.71 -8.96
CA ILE A 125 -19.18 7.22 -8.96
C ILE A 125 -18.60 7.53 -7.58
N GLU A 126 -17.91 6.56 -6.98
CA GLU A 126 -17.14 6.79 -5.75
C GLU A 126 -15.67 7.05 -6.12
N VAL A 127 -15.19 8.25 -5.78
CA VAL A 127 -13.82 8.68 -6.04
C VAL A 127 -13.05 8.67 -4.72
N TYR A 128 -11.93 7.97 -4.67
CA TYR A 128 -10.99 7.98 -3.56
C TYR A 128 -9.74 8.75 -4.00
N VAL A 129 -9.42 9.82 -3.28
CA VAL A 129 -8.24 10.63 -3.57
C VAL A 129 -7.15 10.34 -2.56
N GLU A 130 -6.01 9.86 -3.05
CA GLU A 130 -4.82 9.52 -2.26
C GLU A 130 -3.74 10.57 -2.41
N ASP A 131 -2.84 10.66 -1.43
CA ASP A 131 -1.70 11.56 -1.46
C ASP A 131 -0.62 11.11 -2.46
N ASP A 132 0.12 12.08 -3.03
CA ASP A 132 1.19 11.80 -4.00
C ASP A 132 2.49 11.38 -3.31
N ILE A 133 2.78 10.09 -3.34
CA ILE A 133 4.03 9.52 -2.84
C ILE A 133 5.10 9.64 -3.93
N LYS A 134 5.97 10.64 -3.79
CA LYS A 134 7.06 10.94 -4.74
C LYS A 134 8.29 10.07 -4.55
N SER A 135 8.58 9.67 -3.32
CA SER A 135 9.77 8.90 -2.97
C SER A 135 9.51 8.05 -1.74
N TYR A 136 10.18 6.90 -1.65
CA TYR A 136 10.13 6.01 -0.50
C TYR A 136 11.55 5.58 -0.15
N GLN A 137 11.93 5.80 1.12
CA GLN A 137 13.22 5.40 1.66
C GLN A 137 12.99 4.24 2.61
N ALA A 138 13.53 3.08 2.25
CA ALA A 138 13.43 1.88 3.07
C ALA A 138 14.77 1.55 3.74
N PRO A 139 14.74 0.98 4.95
CA PRO A 139 15.94 0.50 5.60
C PRO A 139 16.57 -0.67 4.81
N PRO A 140 17.88 -0.90 4.96
CA PRO A 140 18.54 -2.08 4.42
C PRO A 140 17.88 -3.38 4.93
N ILE A 141 17.94 -4.42 4.10
CA ILE A 141 17.51 -5.78 4.45
C ILE A 141 18.75 -6.56 4.84
N SER A 142 18.78 -7.10 6.06
CA SER A 142 19.84 -8.00 6.52
C SER A 142 19.29 -9.43 6.56
N LEU A 143 19.97 -10.34 5.86
CA LEU A 143 19.61 -11.76 5.78
C LEU A 143 20.79 -12.60 6.29
N LEU A 144 20.52 -13.78 6.85
CA LEU A 144 21.57 -14.75 7.17
C LEU A 144 21.80 -15.71 6.01
N ASP A 145 23.06 -16.04 5.72
CA ASP A 145 23.39 -17.00 4.66
C ASP A 145 22.80 -18.38 4.95
N GLY A 146 22.03 -18.90 4.00
CA GLY A 146 21.32 -20.16 4.11
C GLY A 146 19.91 -20.07 4.70
N GLU A 147 19.46 -18.91 5.18
CA GLU A 147 18.12 -18.71 5.71
C GLU A 147 17.05 -18.68 4.59
N GLN A 148 15.84 -19.14 4.92
CA GLN A 148 14.70 -19.10 4.00
C GLN A 148 13.77 -17.94 4.37
N HIS A 149 13.35 -17.16 3.38
CA HIS A 149 12.38 -16.08 3.56
C HIS A 149 11.24 -16.27 2.58
N PRO A 150 10.14 -16.96 2.99
CA PRO A 150 9.03 -17.21 2.08
C PRO A 150 8.30 -15.92 1.66
N ASP A 151 8.30 -14.91 2.55
CA ASP A 151 7.60 -13.63 2.39
C ASP A 151 8.54 -12.46 2.75
N LEU A 152 9.57 -12.19 1.93
CA LEU A 152 10.41 -11.02 2.14
C LEU A 152 9.72 -9.75 1.60
N ASP A 153 9.28 -8.89 2.51
CA ASP A 153 8.66 -7.59 2.18
C ASP A 153 9.67 -6.58 1.63
N LEU A 154 9.44 -6.12 0.39
CA LEU A 154 10.30 -5.13 -0.27
C LEU A 154 9.79 -3.68 -0.11
N THR A 155 8.56 -3.49 0.34
CA THR A 155 8.01 -2.16 0.67
C THR A 155 6.85 -2.32 1.64
N SER A 156 6.61 -1.29 2.46
CA SER A 156 5.43 -1.16 3.32
C SER A 156 4.28 -0.37 2.67
N LEU A 157 4.45 0.06 1.42
CA LEU A 157 3.42 0.78 0.67
C LEU A 157 2.33 -0.18 0.21
N ASP A 158 1.08 0.30 0.24
CA ASP A 158 -0.04 -0.44 -0.36
C ASP A 158 0.09 -0.39 -1.89
N ASN A 159 0.40 -1.54 -2.48
CA ASN A 159 0.76 -1.64 -3.88
C ASN A 159 -0.04 -2.74 -4.59
N SER A 160 -0.38 -2.50 -5.86
CA SER A 160 -1.13 -3.47 -6.67
C SER A 160 -0.23 -4.52 -7.30
N TYR A 161 1.00 -4.14 -7.63
CA TYR A 161 2.04 -5.01 -8.17
C TYR A 161 3.41 -4.39 -7.93
N CYS A 162 4.47 -5.15 -8.14
CA CYS A 162 5.81 -4.61 -8.29
C CYS A 162 6.65 -5.42 -9.28
N LEU A 163 7.58 -4.75 -9.96
CA LEU A 163 8.63 -5.36 -10.76
C LEU A 163 9.92 -5.34 -9.95
N VAL A 164 10.50 -6.51 -9.69
CA VAL A 164 11.70 -6.66 -8.87
C VAL A 164 12.87 -7.05 -9.77
N THR A 165 13.95 -6.30 -9.71
CA THR A 165 15.20 -6.59 -10.41
C THR A 165 16.29 -6.85 -9.37
N GLN A 166 16.67 -8.12 -9.25
CA GLN A 166 17.75 -8.54 -8.36
C GLN A 166 19.10 -8.43 -9.09
N PRO A 167 20.21 -8.25 -8.36
CA PRO A 167 21.54 -8.38 -8.93
C PRO A 167 21.70 -9.72 -9.65
N PHE A 168 22.21 -9.68 -10.89
CA PHE A 168 22.53 -10.87 -11.70
C PHE A 168 21.34 -11.81 -12.01
N SER A 169 20.11 -11.36 -11.80
CA SER A 169 18.90 -12.10 -12.14
C SER A 169 18.05 -11.33 -13.15
N GLN A 170 17.10 -12.04 -13.76
CA GLN A 170 16.08 -11.40 -14.58
C GLN A 170 15.03 -10.73 -13.69
N SER A 171 14.42 -9.67 -14.21
CA SER A 171 13.32 -8.98 -13.53
C SER A 171 12.11 -9.89 -13.38
N SER A 172 11.46 -9.88 -12.22
CA SER A 172 10.25 -10.65 -11.94
C SER A 172 9.07 -9.74 -11.60
N LEU A 173 7.88 -10.05 -12.14
CA LEU A 173 6.64 -9.36 -11.80
C LEU A 173 5.95 -10.07 -10.64
N VAL A 174 5.68 -9.32 -9.58
CA VAL A 174 4.99 -9.78 -8.37
C VAL A 174 3.62 -9.10 -8.32
N SER A 175 2.55 -9.90 -8.28
CA SER A 175 1.19 -9.40 -8.13
C SER A 175 0.82 -9.17 -6.66
N GLY A 176 0.09 -8.11 -6.38
CA GLY A 176 -0.32 -7.75 -5.02
C GLY A 176 0.80 -7.08 -4.24
N HIS A 177 0.83 -7.34 -2.93
CA HIS A 177 1.83 -6.74 -2.05
C HIS A 177 3.24 -7.23 -2.44
N CYS A 178 4.20 -6.30 -2.50
CA CYS A 178 5.53 -6.55 -3.03
C CYS A 178 6.38 -7.46 -2.12
N ARG A 179 6.15 -8.77 -2.24
CA ARG A 179 6.81 -9.85 -1.51
C ARG A 179 7.53 -10.78 -2.45
N VAL A 180 8.73 -11.18 -2.07
CA VAL A 180 9.47 -12.21 -2.81
C VAL A 180 9.79 -13.38 -1.90
N THR A 181 9.80 -14.56 -2.51
CA THR A 181 10.25 -15.79 -1.86
C THR A 181 11.73 -15.97 -2.14
N LEU A 182 12.51 -16.13 -1.08
CA LEU A 182 13.90 -16.57 -1.13
C LEU A 182 14.00 -17.95 -0.48
N ASP A 183 14.08 -18.99 -1.30
CA ASP A 183 14.23 -20.37 -0.82
C ASP A 183 15.52 -20.59 -0.02
N LYS A 184 16.56 -19.82 -0.38
CA LYS A 184 17.84 -19.77 0.34
C LYS A 184 18.53 -18.44 0.06
N ALA A 185 18.70 -17.62 1.09
CA ALA A 185 19.55 -16.45 1.01
C ALA A 185 21.00 -16.89 0.78
N THR A 186 21.65 -16.34 -0.25
CA THR A 186 23.07 -16.58 -0.54
C THR A 186 23.74 -15.26 -0.89
N ARG A 187 25.08 -15.21 -0.86
CA ARG A 187 25.81 -14.01 -1.27
C ARG A 187 25.50 -13.54 -2.70
N ALA A 188 24.91 -14.38 -3.55
CA ALA A 188 24.51 -14.00 -4.90
C ALA A 188 23.34 -12.99 -4.91
N VAL A 189 22.48 -12.99 -3.88
CA VAL A 189 21.34 -12.05 -3.79
C VAL A 189 21.73 -10.73 -3.12
N GLN A 190 22.96 -10.60 -2.64
CA GLN A 190 23.46 -9.37 -2.02
C GLN A 190 23.62 -8.27 -3.06
N GLY A 191 23.24 -7.04 -2.70
CA GLY A 191 23.45 -5.85 -3.51
C GLY A 191 22.26 -4.90 -3.52
N ASN A 192 22.24 -4.02 -4.51
CA ASN A 192 21.13 -3.08 -4.71
C ASN A 192 20.09 -3.72 -5.61
N TRP A 193 18.89 -3.87 -5.06
CA TRP A 193 17.72 -4.34 -5.77
C TRP A 193 16.93 -3.15 -6.25
N ASN A 194 16.47 -3.23 -7.49
CA ASN A 194 15.62 -2.22 -8.07
C ASN A 194 14.17 -2.69 -8.06
N VAL A 195 13.28 -1.91 -7.45
CA VAL A 195 11.87 -2.25 -7.32
C VAL A 195 11.03 -1.14 -7.92
N LEU A 196 10.26 -1.44 -8.96
CA LEU A 196 9.24 -0.55 -9.51
C LEU A 196 7.89 -0.94 -8.94
N VAL A 197 7.22 -0.03 -8.26
CA VAL A 197 5.96 -0.30 -7.55
C VAL A 197 4.80 0.40 -8.22
N GLY A 198 3.77 -0.36 -8.57
CA GLY A 198 2.50 0.15 -9.06
C GLY A 198 1.59 0.54 -7.90
N LEU A 199 1.47 1.84 -7.63
CA LEU A 199 0.58 2.37 -6.59
C LEU A 199 -0.84 2.60 -7.15
N PRO A 200 -1.90 2.29 -6.39
CA PRO A 200 -3.28 2.58 -6.78
C PRO A 200 -3.49 4.05 -7.16
N GLY A 201 -4.23 4.30 -8.23
CA GLY A 201 -4.59 5.65 -8.67
C GLY A 201 -3.48 6.45 -9.35
N ARG A 202 -2.33 5.84 -9.62
CA ARG A 202 -1.20 6.41 -10.36
C ARG A 202 -0.91 5.60 -11.62
N VAL A 203 -0.58 6.29 -12.71
CA VAL A 203 -0.22 5.63 -13.99
C VAL A 203 1.28 5.32 -14.06
N THR A 204 2.11 6.09 -13.35
CA THR A 204 3.56 5.89 -13.32
C THR A 204 3.98 5.09 -12.10
N GLU A 205 4.94 4.20 -12.28
CA GLU A 205 5.50 3.38 -11.20
C GLU A 205 6.40 4.23 -10.28
N LEU A 206 6.46 3.87 -9.00
CA LEU A 206 7.40 4.43 -8.04
C LEU A 206 8.68 3.58 -8.00
N HIS A 207 9.82 4.23 -8.20
CA HIS A 207 11.12 3.58 -8.10
C HIS A 207 11.59 3.51 -6.65
N ILE A 208 12.02 2.32 -6.21
CA ILE A 208 12.53 2.06 -4.88
C ILE A 208 13.82 1.27 -5.00
N ASP A 209 14.88 1.78 -4.38
CA ASP A 209 16.14 1.05 -4.22
C ASP A 209 16.15 0.32 -2.88
N ARG A 210 16.39 -0.99 -2.90
CA ARG A 210 16.55 -1.80 -1.68
C ARG A 210 17.97 -2.33 -1.59
N HIS A 211 18.68 -1.97 -0.53
CA HIS A 211 19.99 -2.53 -0.24
C HIS A 211 19.83 -3.83 0.55
N VAL A 212 20.25 -4.96 -0.03
CA VAL A 212 20.20 -6.29 0.59
C VAL A 212 21.61 -6.71 0.97
N GLN A 213 21.79 -7.06 2.23
CA GLN A 213 23.03 -7.54 2.82
C GLN A 213 22.84 -8.97 3.30
N VAL A 214 23.78 -9.85 2.97
CA VAL A 214 23.76 -11.25 3.42
C VAL A 214 24.95 -11.47 4.34
N GLU A 215 24.67 -11.68 5.62
CA GLU A 215 25.68 -11.98 6.61
C GLU A 215 26.02 -13.47 6.55
N ALA A 216 27.27 -13.76 6.22
CA ALA A 216 27.75 -15.13 6.21
C ALA A 216 28.22 -15.57 7.58
N GLU A 217 28.07 -16.85 7.85
CA GLU A 217 28.62 -17.50 9.03
C GLU A 217 30.10 -17.15 9.18
N ARG A 218 30.45 -16.63 10.36
CA ARG A 218 31.82 -16.25 10.69
C ARG A 218 32.15 -16.74 12.08
N LEU A 219 33.32 -17.37 12.21
CA LEU A 219 33.86 -17.73 13.51
C LEU A 219 34.46 -16.48 14.17
N ASP A 220 34.14 -16.28 15.45
CA ASP A 220 34.76 -15.28 16.31
C ASP A 220 35.53 -16.03 17.40
N VAL A 221 36.85 -16.09 17.22
CA VAL A 221 37.77 -16.74 18.15
C VAL A 221 38.68 -15.72 18.80
N GLY A 222 38.97 -15.93 20.08
CA GLY A 222 39.89 -15.06 20.79
C GLY A 222 40.21 -15.56 22.18
N TYR A 223 40.83 -14.68 22.94
CA TYR A 223 41.16 -14.92 24.33
C TYR A 223 40.98 -13.67 25.19
N ALA A 224 40.64 -13.88 26.45
CA ALA A 224 40.62 -12.85 27.47
C ALA A 224 41.63 -13.22 28.57
N HIS A 225 42.48 -12.26 28.93
CA HIS A 225 43.43 -12.43 30.03
C HIS A 225 42.80 -12.00 31.34
N ASP A 226 42.69 -12.93 32.29
CA ASP A 226 42.34 -12.62 33.68
C ASP A 226 43.63 -12.34 34.46
N SER A 227 43.98 -11.06 34.54
CA SER A 227 45.19 -10.58 35.22
C SER A 227 45.18 -10.85 36.72
N ASN A 228 44.01 -11.03 37.34
CA ASN A 228 43.92 -11.25 38.79
C ASN A 228 44.28 -12.69 39.15
N ASN A 229 43.88 -13.65 38.30
CA ASN A 229 44.11 -15.07 38.51
C ASN A 229 45.26 -15.65 37.67
N ASN A 230 45.92 -14.82 36.86
CA ASN A 230 46.95 -15.22 35.90
C ASN A 230 46.47 -16.37 34.99
N LYS A 231 45.24 -16.25 34.47
CA LYS A 231 44.57 -17.25 33.62
C LYS A 231 44.22 -16.66 32.27
N ILE A 232 44.15 -17.53 31.27
CA ILE A 232 43.69 -17.20 29.92
C ILE A 232 42.38 -17.93 29.67
N HIS A 233 41.35 -17.17 29.33
CA HIS A 233 40.05 -17.69 28.91
C HIS A 233 39.99 -17.67 27.40
N LEU A 234 39.90 -18.84 26.78
CA LEU A 234 39.72 -18.97 25.33
C LEU A 234 38.22 -18.99 25.02
N TYR A 235 37.81 -18.31 23.95
CA TYR A 235 36.43 -18.33 23.48
C TYR A 235 36.37 -18.56 21.98
N CYS A 236 35.23 -19.09 21.56
CA CYS A 236 34.92 -19.45 20.18
C CYS A 236 33.40 -19.36 20.04
N ASN A 237 32.96 -18.39 19.27
CA ASN A 237 31.56 -18.12 18.97
C ASN A 237 31.37 -18.21 17.46
N ILE A 238 30.19 -18.61 17.00
CA ILE A 238 29.84 -18.46 15.59
C ILE A 238 28.85 -17.29 15.50
N LEU A 239 29.23 -16.27 14.74
CA LEU A 239 28.40 -15.12 14.44
C LEU A 239 27.54 -15.40 13.20
N HIS A 240 26.42 -14.67 13.11
CA HIS A 240 25.53 -14.68 11.94
C HIS A 240 25.04 -16.08 11.55
N THR A 241 24.72 -16.90 12.56
CA THR A 241 24.16 -18.24 12.37
C THR A 241 23.12 -18.54 13.45
N ALA A 242 22.11 -19.35 13.10
CA ALA A 242 21.20 -19.96 14.07
C ALA A 242 21.74 -21.30 14.63
N LYS A 243 22.87 -21.80 14.10
CA LYS A 243 23.47 -23.04 14.56
C LYS A 243 24.01 -22.90 15.98
N ILE A 244 23.74 -23.91 16.81
CA ILE A 244 24.32 -23.98 18.16
C ILE A 244 25.70 -24.61 18.07
N VAL A 245 26.70 -23.92 18.62
CA VAL A 245 28.05 -24.47 18.77
C VAL A 245 27.99 -25.62 19.77
N THR A 246 28.27 -26.84 19.32
CA THR A 246 28.24 -28.04 20.18
C THR A 246 29.55 -28.22 20.94
N PHE A 247 30.69 -27.94 20.29
CA PHE A 247 32.00 -27.93 20.92
C PHE A 247 32.97 -27.02 20.15
N CYS A 248 33.92 -26.42 20.86
CA CYS A 248 35.11 -25.81 20.27
C CYS A 248 36.35 -26.54 20.79
N ARG A 249 37.25 -26.93 19.89
CA ARG A 249 38.51 -27.58 20.24
C ARG A 249 39.65 -26.58 20.10
N PHE A 250 40.37 -26.35 21.19
CA PHE A 250 41.60 -25.56 21.19
C PHE A 250 42.80 -26.50 21.24
N GLN A 251 43.76 -26.30 20.34
CA GLN A 251 44.99 -27.09 20.28
C GLN A 251 46.20 -26.19 20.40
N LYS A 252 47.06 -26.48 21.38
CA LYS A 252 48.35 -25.81 21.57
C LYS A 252 49.40 -26.50 20.70
N THR A 253 50.11 -25.75 19.86
CA THR A 253 51.12 -26.29 18.92
C THR A 253 52.54 -26.21 19.47
N THR A 254 52.87 -25.22 20.30
CA THR A 254 54.21 -25.00 20.86
C THR A 254 54.15 -24.52 22.31
N ASN A 255 55.14 -24.87 23.12
CA ASN A 255 55.20 -24.46 24.53
C ASN A 255 55.93 -23.14 24.79
N ASP A 256 56.76 -22.67 23.86
CA ASP A 256 57.84 -21.71 24.15
C ASP A 256 57.64 -20.31 23.55
N VAL A 257 56.49 -20.05 22.92
CA VAL A 257 56.17 -18.76 22.29
C VAL A 257 54.76 -18.37 22.75
N GLY A 258 54.51 -17.08 22.96
CA GLY A 258 53.27 -16.53 23.53
C GLY A 258 51.97 -17.01 22.86
N TYR A 259 50.83 -16.64 23.44
CA TYR A 259 49.53 -17.14 23.00
C TYR A 259 48.99 -16.33 21.82
N ASN A 260 48.70 -17.00 20.70
CA ASN A 260 47.88 -16.46 19.61
C ASN A 260 46.78 -17.48 19.31
N VAL A 261 45.54 -17.02 19.16
CA VAL A 261 44.38 -17.85 18.82
C VAL A 261 44.03 -17.54 17.37
N MET A 262 44.09 -18.56 16.51
CA MET A 262 43.72 -18.44 15.11
C MET A 262 42.64 -19.45 14.78
N GLU A 263 41.81 -19.13 13.80
CA GLU A 263 40.80 -20.04 13.28
C GLU A 263 41.49 -21.27 12.66
N GLY A 264 41.06 -22.47 13.07
CA GLY A 264 41.52 -23.73 12.51
C GLY A 264 40.53 -24.28 11.49
N LEU A 265 41.03 -24.90 10.41
CA LEU A 265 40.21 -25.67 9.48
C LEU A 265 40.00 -27.08 10.05
N SER A 266 38.77 -27.42 10.44
CA SER A 266 38.37 -28.80 10.75
C SER A 266 37.17 -29.17 9.88
N ASP A 267 37.24 -30.33 9.24
CA ASP A 267 36.24 -30.88 8.31
C ASP A 267 35.03 -31.52 9.01
N GLY A 268 34.95 -31.44 10.35
CA GLY A 268 33.75 -31.74 11.13
C GLY A 268 33.23 -33.18 11.03
N LEU A 269 34.00 -34.12 10.46
CA LEU A 269 33.63 -35.53 10.39
C LEU A 269 33.76 -36.19 11.77
N HIS A 270 32.67 -36.19 12.52
CA HIS A 270 32.49 -37.12 13.63
C HIS A 270 32.28 -38.53 13.07
N ARG A 271 33.23 -39.43 13.33
CA ARG A 271 32.97 -40.88 13.32
C ARG A 271 32.35 -41.31 14.64
#